data_AF-A0A848NLN9-F1
#
_entry.id   AF-A0A848NLN9-F1
#
_cell.length_a   1.000
_cell.length_b   1.000
_cell.length_c   1.000
_cell.angle_alpha   90.00
_cell.angle_beta   90.00
_cell.angle_gamma   90.00
#
_symmetry.space_group_name_H-M   'P 1'
#
loop_
_entity.id
_entity.type
_entity.pdbx_description
1 polymer ?
#
loop_
_entity_poly.entity_id
_entity_poly.type
_entity_poly.pdbx_seq_one_letter_code
_entity_poly.pdbx_strand_id
1 'polypeptide(L)'
;MREMIDRLETMLAKGTDNMLLRFSLGKAYAEQECYGDAETHLRASLVFDPAYSVAWKWLGKACLGRGDKAGARAAWESGLKAAQARGDKQVEKELLVFIKRLDKDAAVPQ
;
A
#
# COMPACT_ATOMS: atom_id res chain seq x y z
N MET A 1 -1.11 -9.72 -16.05
CA MET A 1 -0.90 -8.53 -15.19
C MET A 1 0.25 -7.64 -15.67
N ARG A 2 1.34 -8.20 -16.22
CA ARG A 2 2.48 -7.45 -16.76
C ARG A 2 2.13 -6.40 -17.83
N GLU A 3 1.19 -6.68 -18.73
CA GLU A 3 0.70 -5.71 -19.74
C GLU A 3 0.06 -4.45 -19.13
N MET A 4 -0.52 -4.55 -17.93
CA MET A 4 -1.10 -3.39 -17.26
C MET A 4 0.00 -2.45 -16.74
N ILE A 5 1.08 -3.02 -16.20
CA ILE A 5 2.24 -2.26 -15.73
C ILE A 5 2.88 -1.52 -16.91
N ASP A 6 3.13 -2.23 -18.02
CA ASP A 6 3.70 -1.65 -19.24
C ASP A 6 2.87 -0.46 -19.78
N ARG A 7 1.54 -0.59 -19.78
CA ARG A 7 0.63 0.52 -20.13
C ARG A 7 0.76 1.69 -19.17
N LEU A 8 0.79 1.44 -17.86
CA LEU A 8 0.89 2.48 -16.85
C LEU A 8 2.25 3.18 -16.90
N GLU A 9 3.36 2.45 -17.12
CA GLU A 9 4.70 2.99 -17.34
C GLU A 9 4.75 3.84 -18.61
N THR A 10 4.12 3.39 -19.69
CA THR A 10 3.99 4.19 -20.92
C THR A 10 3.24 5.49 -20.68
N MET A 11 2.18 5.49 -19.86
CA MET A 11 1.46 6.71 -19.48
C MET A 11 2.31 7.63 -18.61
N LEU A 12 3.11 7.07 -17.71
CA LEU A 12 4.06 7.81 -16.89
C LEU A 12 5.11 8.50 -17.78
N ALA A 13 5.69 7.75 -18.72
CA ALA A 13 6.67 8.25 -19.68
C ALA A 13 6.10 9.32 -20.63
N LYS A 14 4.81 9.23 -20.95
CA LYS A 14 4.06 10.25 -21.71
C LYS A 14 3.74 11.51 -20.88
N GLY A 15 4.21 11.60 -19.63
CA GLY A 15 4.07 12.77 -18.77
C GLY A 15 2.83 12.76 -17.86
N THR A 16 2.07 11.66 -17.82
CA THR A 16 0.90 11.54 -16.95
C THR A 16 1.30 11.09 -15.55
N ASP A 17 2.11 11.87 -14.84
CA ASP A 17 2.50 11.51 -13.47
C ASP A 17 1.46 12.03 -12.46
N ASN A 18 0.65 11.11 -11.92
CA ASN A 18 -0.40 11.44 -10.95
C ASN A 18 -0.49 10.38 -9.86
N MET A 19 -1.06 10.77 -8.70
CA MET A 19 -1.30 9.90 -7.54
C MET A 19 -1.92 8.55 -7.93
N LEU A 20 -2.99 8.56 -8.73
CA LEU A 20 -3.73 7.36 -9.15
C LEU A 20 -2.89 6.44 -10.06
N LEU A 21 -2.06 7.02 -10.93
CA LEU A 21 -1.20 6.24 -11.82
C LEU A 21 -0.13 5.52 -11.01
N ARG A 22 0.58 6.24 -10.12
CA ARG A 22 1.58 5.64 -9.23
C ARG A 22 0.97 4.59 -8.30
N PHE A 23 -0.24 4.82 -7.79
CA PHE A 23 -0.97 3.83 -7.00
C PHE A 23 -1.28 2.57 -7.82
N SER A 24 -1.75 2.74 -9.07
CA SER A 24 -2.09 1.62 -9.94
C SER A 24 -0.86 0.78 -10.30
N LEU A 25 0.29 1.43 -10.55
CA LEU A 25 1.58 0.76 -10.72
C LEU A 25 1.93 -0.03 -9.46
N GLY A 26 1.92 0.62 -8.30
CA GLY A 26 2.25 -0.01 -7.03
C GLY A 26 1.36 -1.21 -6.69
N LYS A 27 0.04 -1.11 -6.96
CA LYS A 27 -0.89 -2.23 -6.83
C LYS A 27 -0.52 -3.37 -7.76
N ALA A 28 -0.27 -3.08 -9.03
CA ALA A 28 0.06 -4.10 -10.02
C ALA A 28 1.39 -4.81 -9.68
N TYR A 29 2.41 -4.09 -9.19
CA TYR A 29 3.63 -4.70 -8.66
C TYR A 29 3.35 -5.58 -7.43
N ALA A 30 2.48 -5.13 -6.52
CA ALA A 30 2.11 -5.93 -5.34
C ALA A 30 1.37 -7.22 -5.72
N GLU A 31 0.56 -7.20 -6.79
CA GLU A 31 -0.10 -8.39 -7.34
C GLU A 31 0.87 -9.34 -8.04
N GLN A 32 2.00 -8.83 -8.54
CA GLN A 32 3.10 -9.65 -9.08
C GLN A 32 4.10 -10.09 -8.00
N GLU A 33 3.78 -9.92 -6.72
CA GLU A 33 4.66 -10.26 -5.60
C GLU A 33 5.99 -9.46 -5.59
N CYS A 34 6.09 -8.44 -6.45
CA CYS A 34 7.18 -7.47 -6.51
C CYS A 34 6.95 -6.39 -5.44
N TYR A 35 7.00 -6.80 -4.18
CA TYR A 35 6.67 -5.92 -3.06
C TYR A 35 7.63 -4.74 -2.88
N GLY A 36 8.89 -4.86 -3.32
CA GLY A 36 9.87 -3.76 -3.27
C GLY A 36 9.50 -2.60 -4.21
N ASP A 37 9.24 -2.90 -5.48
CA ASP A 37 8.76 -1.92 -6.46
C ASP A 37 7.40 -1.37 -6.06
N ALA A 38 6.50 -2.24 -5.58
CA ALA A 38 5.18 -1.85 -5.10
C ALA A 38 5.28 -0.77 -4.01
N GLU A 39 6.11 -0.98 -2.99
CA GLU A 39 6.33 -0.03 -1.91
C GLU A 39 6.80 1.33 -2.45
N THR A 40 7.76 1.32 -3.38
CA THR A 40 8.31 2.53 -3.99
C THR A 40 7.21 3.33 -4.69
N HIS A 41 6.41 2.70 -5.54
CA HIS A 41 5.33 3.36 -6.26
C HIS A 41 4.18 3.80 -5.35
N LEU A 42 3.85 3.01 -4.32
CA LEU A 42 2.82 3.36 -3.34
C LEU A 42 3.26 4.54 -2.45
N ARG A 43 4.51 4.59 -1.98
CA ARG A 43 5.06 5.76 -1.27
C ARG A 43 5.04 7.00 -2.16
N ALA A 44 5.44 6.84 -3.41
CA ALA A 44 5.44 7.93 -4.38
C ALA A 44 4.01 8.46 -4.66
N SER A 45 2.97 7.63 -4.52
CA SER A 45 1.56 8.05 -4.56
C SER A 45 1.17 8.85 -3.30
N LEU A 46 1.61 8.39 -2.12
CA LEU A 46 1.36 9.05 -0.83
C LEU A 46 2.06 10.41 -0.68
N VAL A 47 3.12 10.67 -1.45
CA VAL A 47 3.74 12.00 -1.53
C VAL A 47 2.77 13.02 -2.16
N PHE A 48 1.90 12.59 -3.08
CA PHE A 48 0.88 13.46 -3.67
C PHE A 48 -0.32 13.64 -2.74
N ASP A 49 -0.82 12.55 -2.19
CA ASP A 49 -1.95 12.57 -1.25
C ASP A 49 -1.65 11.67 -0.05
N PRO A 50 -1.13 12.25 1.05
CA PRO A 50 -0.85 11.48 2.26
C PRO A 50 -2.14 10.98 2.94
N ALA A 51 -3.28 11.57 2.59
CA ALA A 51 -4.61 11.16 3.04
C ALA A 51 -5.15 9.93 2.27
N TYR A 52 -4.43 9.39 1.29
CA TYR A 52 -4.91 8.27 0.49
C TYR A 52 -4.81 6.94 1.24
N SER A 53 -5.82 6.68 2.08
CA SER A 53 -5.99 5.51 2.93
C SER A 53 -5.72 4.18 2.23
N VAL A 54 -6.13 4.08 0.96
CA VAL A 54 -6.01 2.86 0.15
C VAL A 54 -4.55 2.56 -0.19
N ALA A 55 -3.72 3.56 -0.50
CA ALA A 55 -2.29 3.33 -0.74
C ALA A 55 -1.58 2.80 0.50
N TRP A 56 -1.90 3.34 1.69
CA TRP A 56 -1.36 2.82 2.95
C TRP A 56 -1.74 1.35 3.21
N LYS A 57 -2.98 0.97 2.87
CA LYS A 57 -3.43 -0.44 2.96
C LYS A 57 -2.55 -1.36 2.11
N TRP A 58 -2.34 -1.00 0.85
CA TRP A 58 -1.51 -1.78 -0.07
C TRP A 58 -0.04 -1.77 0.33
N LEU A 59 0.46 -0.65 0.87
CA LEU A 59 1.85 -0.53 1.29
C LEU A 59 2.15 -1.47 2.45
N GLY A 60 1.29 -1.51 3.47
CA GLY A 60 1.48 -2.45 4.57
C GLY A 60 1.33 -3.92 4.14
N LYS A 61 0.46 -4.21 3.16
CA LYS A 61 0.38 -5.56 2.57
C LYS A 61 1.66 -5.94 1.83
N ALA A 62 2.27 -5.00 1.11
CA ALA A 62 3.55 -5.22 0.44
C ALA A 62 4.69 -5.47 1.46
N CYS A 63 4.78 -4.66 2.51
CA CYS A 63 5.76 -4.90 3.59
C CYS A 63 5.55 -6.28 4.23
N LEU A 64 4.30 -6.67 4.53
CA LEU A 64 4.00 -7.99 5.09
C LEU A 64 4.42 -9.11 4.13
N GLY A 65 4.17 -8.96 2.82
CA GLY A 65 4.58 -9.92 1.79
C GLY A 65 6.10 -10.11 1.72
N ARG A 66 6.88 -9.08 2.07
CA ARG A 66 8.36 -9.17 2.20
C ARG A 66 8.83 -9.82 3.50
N GLY A 67 7.91 -10.14 4.41
CA GLY A 67 8.23 -10.55 5.78
C GLY A 67 8.53 -9.38 6.72
N ASP A 68 8.42 -8.13 6.26
CA ASP A 68 8.66 -6.94 7.06
C ASP A 68 7.39 -6.56 7.86
N LYS A 69 7.15 -7.33 8.93
CA LYS A 69 6.00 -7.14 9.81
C LYS A 69 6.02 -5.76 10.51
N ALA A 70 7.22 -5.26 10.83
CA ALA A 70 7.38 -3.97 11.49
C ALA A 70 6.94 -2.81 10.60
N GLY A 71 7.39 -2.75 9.34
CA GLY A 71 6.96 -1.75 8.38
C GLY A 71 5.50 -1.91 7.97
N ALA A 72 5.00 -3.14 7.88
CA ALA A 72 3.57 -3.40 7.64
C ALA A 72 2.69 -2.74 8.72
N ARG A 73 3.05 -2.91 9.99
CA ARG A 73 2.35 -2.29 11.12
C ARG A 73 2.40 -0.76 11.03
N ALA A 74 3.60 -0.19 10.88
CA ALA A 74 3.77 1.26 10.79
C ALA A 74 2.98 1.89 9.63
N ALA A 75 2.94 1.21 8.49
CA ALA A 75 2.18 1.62 7.32
C ALA A 75 0.67 1.60 7.58
N TRP A 76 0.15 0.53 8.17
CA TRP A 76 -1.27 0.43 8.48
C TRP A 76 -1.69 1.42 9.57
N GLU A 77 -0.87 1.67 10.58
CA GLU A 77 -1.14 2.70 11.60
C GLU A 77 -1.24 4.10 10.98
N SER A 78 -0.33 4.42 10.06
CA SER A 78 -0.36 5.68 9.31
C SER A 78 -1.61 5.77 8.42
N GLY A 79 -1.94 4.67 7.73
CA GLY A 79 -3.16 4.56 6.93
C GLY A 79 -4.45 4.71 7.71
N LEU A 80 -4.45 4.29 8.97
CA LEU A 80 -5.62 4.35 9.84
C LEU A 80 -5.89 5.80 10.27
N LYS A 81 -4.83 6.57 10.52
CA LYS A 81 -4.94 8.03 10.73
C LYS A 81 -5.44 8.74 9.46
N ALA A 82 -4.91 8.36 8.29
CA ALA A 82 -5.37 8.90 7.00
C ALA A 82 -6.85 8.55 6.73
N ALA A 83 -7.25 7.30 6.98
CA ALA A 83 -8.63 6.84 6.85
C ALA A 83 -9.57 7.62 7.78
N GLN A 84 -9.20 7.80 9.05
CA GLN A 84 -9.97 8.61 10.00
C GLN A 84 -10.12 10.05 9.53
N ALA A 85 -9.01 10.67 9.10
CA ALA A 85 -9.03 12.05 8.61
C ALA A 85 -9.93 12.23 7.38
N ARG A 86 -9.97 11.22 6.50
CA ARG A 86 -10.81 11.22 5.30
C ARG A 86 -12.24 10.74 5.53
N GLY A 87 -12.53 10.13 6.68
CA GLY A 87 -13.83 9.48 6.97
C GLY A 87 -14.01 8.11 6.31
N ASP A 88 -12.92 7.48 5.87
CA ASP A 88 -12.88 6.21 5.13
C ASP A 88 -13.04 5.00 6.06
N LYS A 89 -14.24 4.84 6.64
CA LYS A 89 -14.56 3.80 7.65
C LYS A 89 -14.31 2.36 7.16
N GLN A 90 -14.40 2.13 5.84
CA GLN A 90 -14.10 0.82 5.24
C GLN A 90 -12.62 0.48 5.43
N VAL A 91 -11.73 1.40 5.04
CA VAL A 91 -10.29 1.20 5.11
C VAL A 91 -9.83 1.13 6.56
N GLU A 92 -10.35 1.99 7.43
CA GLU A 92 -10.04 1.96 8.86
C GLU A 92 -10.27 0.56 9.47
N LYS A 93 -11.45 -0.04 9.21
CA LYS A 93 -11.78 -1.38 9.71
C LYS A 93 -10.86 -2.46 9.13
N GLU A 94 -10.56 -2.40 7.83
CA GLU A 94 -9.62 -3.35 7.20
C GLU A 94 -8.23 -3.25 7.85
N LEU A 95 -7.71 -2.04 8.02
CA LEU A 95 -6.39 -1.78 8.61
C LEU A 95 -6.31 -2.29 10.07
N LEU A 96 -7.36 -2.03 10.88
CA LEU A 96 -7.45 -2.55 12.24
C LEU A 96 -7.38 -4.08 12.28
N VAL A 97 -8.09 -4.76 11.37
CA VAL A 97 -8.07 -6.23 11.29
C VAL A 97 -6.68 -6.73 10.92
N PHE A 98 -6.00 -6.06 9.98
CA PHE A 98 -4.64 -6.44 9.59
C PHE A 98 -3.62 -6.27 10.72
N ILE A 99 -3.64 -5.13 11.42
CA ILE A 99 -2.78 -4.90 12.59
C ILE A 99 -3.05 -5.97 13.66
N LYS A 100 -4.31 -6.25 13.96
CA LYS A 100 -4.70 -7.25 14.96
C LYS A 100 -4.27 -8.67 14.59
N ARG A 101 -4.33 -9.02 13.30
CA ARG A 101 -3.80 -10.30 12.80
C ARG A 101 -2.28 -10.37 12.93
N LEU A 102 -1.58 -9.28 12.63
CA LEU A 102 -0.12 -9.20 12.73
C LEU A 102 0.37 -9.31 14.18
N ASP A 103 -0.35 -8.67 15.11
CA ASP A 103 -0.11 -8.78 16.55
C ASP A 103 -0.29 -10.22 17.05
N LYS A 104 -1.37 -10.88 16.61
CA LYS A 104 -1.63 -12.29 16.93
C LYS A 104 -0.57 -13.23 16.37
N ASP A 105 -0.11 -12.99 15.14
CA ASP A 105 0.94 -13.78 14.49
C ASP A 105 2.32 -13.57 15.15
N ALA A 106 2.58 -12.37 15.69
CA ALA A 106 3.77 -12.08 16.48
C ALA A 106 3.72 -12.70 17.89
N ALA A 107 2.53 -12.86 18.47
CA ALA A 107 2.32 -13.42 19.81
C ALA A 107 2.36 -14.95 19.89
N VAL A 108 2.41 -15.66 18.75
CA VAL A 108 2.67 -17.10 18.72
C VAL A 108 4.19 -17.29 18.55
N PRO A 109 4.94 -17.59 19.63
CA PRO A 109 6.29 -18.12 19.46
C PRO A 109 6.17 -19.48 18.76
N GLN A 110 6.87 -19.65 17.64
CA GLN A 110 7.12 -20.97 17.06
C GLN A 110 8.03 -21.79 17.98
#